data_AF-A0A382UU58-F1
#
_entry.id   AF-A0A382UU58-F1
#
_cell.length_a   1.000
_cell.length_b   1.000
_cell.length_c   1.000
_cell.angle_alpha   90.00
_cell.angle_beta   90.00
_cell.angle_gamma   90.00
#
_symmetry.space_group_name_H-M   'P 1'
#
loop_
_entity.id
_entity.type
_entity.pdbx_description
1 polymer ?
#
loop_
_entity_poly.entity_id
_entity_poly.type
_entity_poly.pdbx_seq_one_letter_code
_entity_poly.pdbx_strand_id
1 'polypeptide(L)'
;MAVNKNFVVKNGLEVDTNTLFVDSANNRVAIGTTVPTAALDVRGKILSDSQVESFVGKFVGIVTAGAVGVTTMTTLDAVVTGFSTLGKANATSLNVTTGFSTVQSLTATDLTVSIGATVTKDLNVGAAATVGAALTVTGGAKFAADSRFEKALEIGEDLNVGAAATITGISTFTGAAKFASNSRF
;
A
#
# COMPACT_ATOMS: atom_id res chain seq x y z
N MET A 1 -3.73 -59.41 -18.46
CA MET A 1 -2.36 -59.48 -17.88
C MET A 1 -2.14 -58.23 -17.06
N ALA A 2 -1.87 -58.37 -15.76
CA ALA A 2 -1.43 -57.25 -14.93
C ALA A 2 0.10 -57.27 -14.83
N VAL A 3 0.73 -56.10 -14.90
CA VAL A 3 2.18 -55.97 -14.69
C VAL A 3 2.38 -55.72 -13.19
N ASN A 4 2.91 -56.70 -12.46
CA ASN A 4 3.12 -56.61 -11.00
C ASN A 4 4.56 -56.21 -10.63
N LYS A 5 5.29 -55.60 -11.56
CA LYS A 5 6.67 -55.12 -11.41
C LYS A 5 6.76 -53.72 -12.02
N ASN A 6 7.77 -52.95 -11.61
CA ASN A 6 8.02 -51.62 -12.16
C ASN A 6 8.24 -51.68 -13.68
N PHE A 7 7.63 -50.76 -14.41
CA PHE A 7 7.91 -50.54 -15.82
C PHE A 7 9.00 -49.46 -15.94
N VAL A 8 10.17 -49.82 -16.44
CA VAL A 8 11.34 -48.92 -16.52
C VAL A 8 11.64 -48.60 -17.98
N VAL A 9 11.57 -47.32 -18.35
CA VAL A 9 11.87 -46.82 -19.70
C VAL A 9 13.11 -45.92 -19.63
N LYS A 10 14.14 -46.23 -20.44
CA LYS A 10 15.47 -45.59 -20.34
C LYS A 10 15.66 -44.37 -21.25
N ASN A 11 14.81 -44.19 -22.26
CA ASN A 11 15.01 -43.21 -23.33
C ASN A 11 13.88 -42.17 -23.42
N GLY A 12 13.19 -41.91 -22.30
CA GLY A 12 12.02 -41.03 -22.26
C GLY A 12 10.72 -41.77 -22.60
N LEU A 13 9.61 -41.05 -22.47
CA LEU A 13 8.26 -41.54 -22.73
C LEU A 13 7.51 -40.48 -23.53
N GLU A 14 6.99 -40.86 -24.69
CA GLU A 14 6.06 -40.07 -25.47
C GLU A 14 4.73 -40.81 -25.52
N VAL A 15 3.66 -40.14 -25.10
CA VAL A 15 2.29 -40.65 -25.19
C VAL A 15 1.52 -39.66 -26.03
N ASP A 16 1.05 -40.11 -27.19
CA ASP A 16 0.25 -39.34 -28.14
C ASP A 16 0.85 -37.95 -28.39
N THR A 17 1.90 -37.87 -29.21
CA THR A 17 2.78 -36.73 -29.53
C THR A 17 2.63 -35.43 -28.72
N ASN A 18 1.47 -34.80 -28.70
CA ASN A 18 1.23 -33.55 -27.97
C ASN A 18 0.64 -33.71 -26.57
N THR A 19 0.45 -34.92 -26.03
CA THR A 19 -0.26 -35.16 -24.77
C THR A 19 0.71 -35.25 -23.58
N LEU A 20 1.63 -36.21 -23.55
CA LEU A 20 2.65 -36.34 -22.49
C LEU A 20 4.01 -36.67 -23.09
N PHE A 21 5.02 -35.90 -22.71
CA PHE A 21 6.38 -36.08 -23.19
C PHE A 21 7.40 -35.99 -22.04
N VAL A 22 8.30 -36.98 -21.95
CA VAL A 22 9.42 -36.99 -21.00
C VAL A 22 10.72 -36.96 -21.78
N ASP A 23 11.44 -35.84 -21.66
CA ASP A 23 12.77 -35.64 -22.22
C ASP A 23 13.82 -36.12 -21.22
N SER A 24 14.29 -37.34 -21.42
CA SER A 24 15.33 -37.95 -20.58
C SER A 24 16.72 -37.34 -20.76
N ALA A 25 17.00 -36.66 -21.88
CA ALA A 25 18.31 -36.05 -22.12
C ALA A 25 18.48 -34.75 -21.30
N ASN A 26 17.40 -33.99 -21.14
CA ASN A 26 17.41 -32.71 -20.41
C ASN A 26 16.71 -32.76 -19.05
N ASN A 27 16.23 -33.94 -18.62
CA ASN A 27 15.47 -34.14 -17.39
C ASN A 27 14.21 -33.25 -17.31
N ARG A 28 13.36 -33.31 -18.34
CA ARG A 28 12.13 -32.49 -18.42
C ARG A 28 10.88 -33.34 -18.61
N VAL A 29 9.74 -32.84 -18.12
CA VAL A 29 8.41 -33.39 -18.37
C VAL A 29 7.53 -32.31 -19.00
N ALA A 30 6.73 -32.70 -19.98
CA ALA A 30 5.89 -31.78 -20.73
C ALA A 30 4.48 -32.35 -20.95
N ILE A 31 3.49 -31.45 -20.99
CA ILE A 31 2.10 -31.73 -21.37
C ILE A 31 1.70 -30.69 -22.43
N GLY A 32 1.14 -31.11 -23.56
CA GLY A 32 0.78 -30.17 -24.64
C GLY A 32 1.91 -29.86 -25.62
N THR A 33 3.11 -30.45 -25.48
CA THR A 33 4.28 -30.19 -26.34
C THR A 33 5.33 -31.30 -26.28
N THR A 34 6.08 -31.47 -27.37
CA THR A 34 7.30 -32.30 -27.45
C THR A 34 8.60 -31.51 -27.31
N VAL A 35 8.52 -30.18 -27.17
CA VAL A 35 9.71 -29.31 -27.07
C VAL A 35 9.63 -28.51 -25.77
N PRO A 36 9.85 -29.17 -24.60
CA PRO A 36 9.80 -28.51 -23.31
C PRO A 36 10.92 -27.49 -23.17
N THR A 37 10.59 -26.31 -22.67
CA THR A 37 11.55 -25.22 -22.41
C THR A 37 11.91 -25.04 -20.93
N ALA A 38 11.19 -25.73 -20.04
CA ALA A 38 11.38 -25.75 -18.60
C ALA A 38 11.40 -27.19 -18.06
N ALA A 39 11.77 -27.37 -16.78
CA ALA A 39 11.76 -28.68 -16.13
C ALA A 39 10.36 -29.34 -16.14
N LEU A 40 9.32 -28.52 -15.96
CA LEU A 40 7.92 -28.87 -16.16
C LEU A 40 7.29 -27.85 -17.13
N ASP A 41 6.89 -28.28 -18.33
CA ASP A 41 6.29 -27.42 -19.35
C ASP A 41 4.86 -27.89 -19.67
N VAL A 42 3.85 -27.19 -19.13
CA VAL A 42 2.44 -27.51 -19.36
C VAL A 42 1.80 -26.44 -20.23
N ARG A 43 1.48 -26.80 -21.47
CA ARG A 43 0.76 -25.93 -22.42
C ARG A 43 -0.73 -26.18 -22.34
N GLY A 44 -1.35 -25.62 -21.30
CA GLY A 44 -2.78 -25.77 -21.05
C GLY A 44 -3.19 -25.22 -19.69
N LYS A 45 -4.45 -25.46 -19.31
CA LYS A 45 -4.93 -25.18 -17.95
C LYS A 45 -4.45 -26.28 -17.01
N ILE A 46 -3.90 -25.91 -15.86
CA ILE A 46 -3.59 -26.83 -14.76
C ILE A 46 -4.75 -26.76 -13.77
N LEU A 47 -5.38 -27.89 -13.50
CA LEU A 47 -6.36 -28.04 -12.42
C LEU A 47 -5.68 -28.77 -11.27
N SER A 48 -5.46 -28.09 -10.15
CA SER A 48 -4.90 -28.68 -8.93
C SER A 48 -6.01 -28.81 -7.89
N ASP A 49 -6.05 -29.94 -7.17
CA ASP A 49 -6.98 -30.16 -6.05
C ASP A 49 -6.46 -29.58 -4.71
N SER A 50 -5.19 -29.18 -4.69
CA SER A 50 -4.43 -28.73 -3.52
C SER A 50 -3.67 -27.43 -3.81
N GLN A 51 -3.14 -26.80 -2.76
CA GLN A 51 -2.37 -25.56 -2.88
C GLN A 51 -1.05 -25.78 -3.64
N VAL A 52 -0.66 -24.80 -4.46
CA VAL A 52 0.67 -24.71 -5.05
C VAL A 52 1.52 -23.82 -4.14
N GLU A 53 2.35 -24.45 -3.31
CA GLU A 53 3.11 -23.79 -2.24
C GLU A 53 4.12 -22.74 -2.74
N SER A 54 4.70 -22.95 -3.93
CA SER A 54 5.69 -22.03 -4.50
C SER A 54 5.59 -21.99 -6.02
N PHE A 55 5.44 -20.78 -6.57
CA PHE A 55 5.57 -20.53 -8.00
C PHE A 55 6.82 -19.68 -8.24
N VAL A 56 7.83 -20.24 -8.90
CA VAL A 56 9.06 -19.52 -9.23
C VAL A 56 8.99 -19.10 -10.70
N GLY A 57 8.82 -17.79 -10.94
CA GLY A 57 8.77 -17.23 -12.30
C GLY A 57 7.68 -16.18 -12.50
N LYS A 58 7.30 -15.93 -13.76
CA LYS A 58 6.23 -14.99 -14.13
C LYS A 58 4.86 -15.65 -14.00
N PHE A 59 4.17 -15.46 -12.88
CA PHE A 59 2.77 -15.82 -12.73
C PHE A 59 1.87 -14.71 -13.27
N VAL A 60 0.86 -15.07 -14.07
CA VAL A 60 -0.17 -14.16 -14.59
C VAL A 60 -1.54 -14.81 -14.31
N GLY A 61 -2.17 -14.49 -13.18
CA GLY A 61 -3.42 -15.10 -12.75
C GLY A 61 -3.88 -14.69 -11.33
N ILE A 62 -4.97 -15.26 -10.84
CA ILE A 62 -5.48 -15.09 -9.46
C ILE A 62 -4.78 -16.09 -8.55
N VAL A 63 -4.17 -15.62 -7.47
CA VAL A 63 -3.78 -16.48 -6.36
C VAL A 63 -4.92 -16.48 -5.34
N THR A 64 -5.62 -17.59 -5.22
CA THR A 64 -6.48 -17.83 -4.06
C THR A 64 -5.58 -18.28 -2.90
N ALA A 65 -5.32 -17.36 -1.96
CA ALA A 65 -4.71 -17.48 -0.63
C ALA A 65 -3.63 -18.58 -0.39
N GLY A 66 -2.41 -18.15 -0.06
CA GLY A 66 -1.37 -18.98 0.56
C GLY A 66 0.06 -18.77 0.01
N ALA A 67 0.21 -18.26 -1.22
CA ALA A 67 1.52 -18.09 -1.83
C ALA A 67 2.15 -16.72 -1.53
N VAL A 68 3.36 -16.74 -0.99
CA VAL A 68 4.24 -15.58 -0.77
C VAL A 68 4.74 -15.06 -2.13
N GLY A 69 4.63 -13.75 -2.38
CA GLY A 69 5.39 -13.09 -3.46
C GLY A 69 4.68 -12.96 -4.82
N VAL A 70 3.48 -12.38 -4.86
CA VAL A 70 2.83 -12.03 -6.13
C VAL A 70 3.35 -10.68 -6.66
N THR A 71 4.04 -10.69 -7.80
CA THR A 71 4.65 -9.48 -8.39
C THR A 71 3.65 -8.57 -9.12
N THR A 72 2.55 -9.12 -9.68
CA THR A 72 1.48 -8.34 -10.34
C THR A 72 0.13 -9.06 -10.23
N MET A 73 -0.90 -8.39 -9.70
CA MET A 73 -2.28 -8.91 -9.63
C MET A 73 -3.19 -8.09 -10.56
N THR A 74 -3.98 -8.78 -11.39
CA THR A 74 -4.88 -8.15 -12.39
C THR A 74 -6.37 -8.35 -12.07
N THR A 75 -6.75 -8.67 -10.84
CA THR A 75 -8.13 -9.02 -10.47
C THR A 75 -8.73 -8.19 -9.34
N LEU A 76 -10.06 -8.16 -9.32
CA LEU A 76 -10.90 -7.28 -8.51
C LEU A 76 -10.63 -7.38 -7.00
N ASP A 77 -10.35 -8.53 -6.37
CA ASP A 77 -10.02 -8.55 -4.93
C ASP A 77 -8.70 -9.27 -4.64
N ALA A 78 -7.87 -8.70 -3.76
CA ALA A 78 -6.62 -9.27 -3.28
C ALA A 78 -6.75 -9.73 -1.83
N VAL A 79 -6.72 -11.04 -1.61
CA VAL A 79 -6.59 -11.62 -0.26
C VAL A 79 -5.17 -12.11 -0.09
N VAL A 80 -4.38 -11.36 0.69
CA VAL A 80 -2.98 -11.66 0.98
C VAL A 80 -2.86 -12.04 2.44
N THR A 81 -2.28 -13.20 2.71
CA THR A 81 -1.94 -13.67 4.05
C THR A 81 -0.42 -13.56 4.25
N GLY A 82 0.05 -12.75 5.20
CA GLY A 82 1.48 -12.58 5.50
C GLY A 82 2.10 -11.30 4.89
N PHE A 83 3.43 -11.27 4.78
CA PHE A 83 4.17 -10.12 4.22
C PHE A 83 4.00 -10.07 2.70
N SER A 84 3.54 -8.95 2.15
CA SER A 84 3.60 -8.72 0.70
C SER A 84 3.82 -7.27 0.34
N THR A 85 4.79 -7.06 -0.54
CA THR A 85 5.03 -5.80 -1.24
C THR A 85 4.18 -5.79 -2.50
N LEU A 86 2.93 -5.32 -2.42
CA LEU A 86 2.09 -5.16 -3.61
C LEU A 86 2.52 -3.85 -4.31
N GLY A 87 3.31 -3.96 -5.38
CA GLY A 87 3.81 -2.79 -6.11
C GLY A 87 2.72 -1.99 -6.84
N LYS A 88 1.78 -2.66 -7.51
CA LYS A 88 0.56 -2.10 -8.11
C LYS A 88 -0.61 -3.07 -7.89
N ALA A 89 -1.43 -2.81 -6.87
CA ALA A 89 -2.70 -3.52 -6.69
C ALA A 89 -3.78 -2.84 -7.55
N ASN A 90 -4.33 -3.54 -8.55
CA ASN A 90 -5.57 -3.12 -9.23
C ASN A 90 -6.74 -3.95 -8.68
N ALA A 91 -7.03 -3.76 -7.40
CA ALA A 91 -8.09 -4.45 -6.67
C ALA A 91 -9.10 -3.41 -6.13
N THR A 92 -10.39 -3.74 -6.16
CA THR A 92 -11.48 -3.07 -5.45
C THR A 92 -11.26 -3.06 -3.94
N SER A 93 -10.57 -4.05 -3.39
CA SER A 93 -10.14 -4.05 -1.99
C SER A 93 -8.75 -4.66 -1.79
N LEU A 94 -7.97 -4.06 -0.88
CA LEU A 94 -6.76 -4.65 -0.29
C LEU A 94 -7.03 -4.86 1.20
N ASN A 95 -7.18 -6.12 1.63
CA ASN A 95 -7.45 -6.47 3.01
C ASN A 95 -6.24 -7.20 3.64
N VAL A 96 -5.56 -6.53 4.57
CA VAL A 96 -4.39 -7.07 5.29
C VAL A 96 -4.84 -7.42 6.71
N THR A 97 -5.28 -8.67 6.91
CA THR A 97 -5.85 -9.12 8.20
C THR A 97 -4.79 -9.22 9.31
N THR A 98 -3.52 -9.45 8.95
CA THR A 98 -2.38 -9.47 9.88
C THR A 98 -1.14 -8.90 9.19
N GLY A 99 -0.28 -8.21 9.94
CA GLY A 99 0.96 -7.60 9.42
C GLY A 99 0.77 -6.20 8.82
N PHE A 100 1.70 -5.79 7.95
CA PHE A 100 1.67 -4.51 7.24
C PHE A 100 1.94 -4.72 5.74
N SER A 101 1.38 -3.85 4.90
CA SER A 101 1.73 -3.76 3.48
C SER A 101 2.44 -2.44 3.20
N THR A 102 3.46 -2.47 2.35
CA THR A 102 4.10 -1.25 1.83
C THR A 102 3.49 -0.90 0.48
N VAL A 103 2.86 0.28 0.37
CA VAL A 103 2.29 0.79 -0.88
C VAL A 103 3.14 1.96 -1.36
N GLN A 104 3.79 1.82 -2.52
CA GLN A 104 4.69 2.86 -3.04
C GLN A 104 3.94 4.11 -3.52
N SER A 105 2.69 3.95 -3.98
CA SER A 105 1.80 5.02 -4.43
C SER A 105 0.34 4.56 -4.25
N LEU A 106 -0.50 5.41 -3.66
CA LEU A 106 -1.93 5.16 -3.46
C LEU A 106 -2.75 6.27 -4.11
N THR A 107 -3.71 5.89 -4.95
CA THR A 107 -4.74 6.78 -5.49
C THR A 107 -6.09 6.21 -5.06
N ALA A 108 -6.81 6.92 -4.20
CA ALA A 108 -8.11 6.50 -3.69
C ALA A 108 -9.06 7.70 -3.60
N THR A 109 -10.37 7.46 -3.77
CA THR A 109 -11.40 8.48 -3.51
C THR A 109 -11.43 8.85 -2.04
N ASP A 110 -11.43 7.82 -1.18
CA ASP A 110 -11.44 7.95 0.27
C ASP A 110 -10.33 7.09 0.89
N LEU A 111 -9.76 7.57 2.00
CA LEU A 111 -8.83 6.81 2.83
C LEU A 111 -9.25 6.96 4.30
N THR A 112 -9.60 5.84 4.92
CA THR A 112 -9.95 5.76 6.35
C THR A 112 -8.84 5.07 7.12
N VAL A 113 -8.39 5.67 8.23
CA VAL A 113 -7.38 5.10 9.13
C VAL A 113 -7.90 5.07 10.56
N SER A 114 -8.22 3.88 11.08
CA SER A 114 -8.96 3.74 12.35
C SER A 114 -8.10 3.79 13.62
N ILE A 115 -6.79 3.53 13.53
CA ILE A 115 -5.89 3.37 14.69
C ILE A 115 -4.75 4.42 14.70
N GLY A 116 -4.67 5.27 13.67
CA GLY A 116 -3.68 6.35 13.52
C GLY A 116 -2.73 6.17 12.33
N ALA A 117 -2.18 7.30 11.84
CA ALA A 117 -1.23 7.35 10.72
C ALA A 117 -0.04 8.23 11.07
N THR A 118 1.13 7.95 10.50
CA THR A 118 2.32 8.83 10.55
C THR A 118 2.76 9.17 9.13
N VAL A 119 2.93 10.46 8.85
CA VAL A 119 3.51 10.97 7.60
C VAL A 119 4.83 11.63 7.95
N THR A 120 5.94 11.07 7.48
CA THR A 120 7.30 11.53 7.85
C THR A 120 7.84 12.63 6.94
N LYS A 121 7.18 12.84 5.81
CA LYS A 121 7.44 13.89 4.83
C LYS A 121 6.25 14.87 4.86
N ASP A 122 5.93 15.43 3.71
CA ASP A 122 4.85 16.39 3.58
C ASP A 122 3.49 15.70 3.51
N LEU A 123 2.51 16.28 4.20
CA LEU A 123 1.09 16.02 3.96
C LEU A 123 0.51 17.21 3.20
N ASN A 124 0.11 16.99 1.94
CA ASN A 124 -0.58 18.00 1.14
C ASN A 124 -2.09 17.72 1.12
N VAL A 125 -2.90 18.68 1.56
CA VAL A 125 -4.37 18.58 1.53
C VAL A 125 -4.90 19.58 0.52
N GLY A 126 -5.53 19.11 -0.56
CA GLY A 126 -6.03 19.96 -1.63
C GLY A 126 -7.35 20.68 -1.34
N ALA A 127 -8.03 20.30 -0.24
CA ALA A 127 -9.31 20.85 0.19
C ALA A 127 -9.27 21.15 1.72
N ALA A 128 -10.43 21.27 2.36
CA ALA A 128 -10.50 21.49 3.80
C ALA A 128 -10.04 20.25 4.60
N ALA A 129 -9.35 20.48 5.71
CA ALA A 129 -9.00 19.48 6.71
C ALA A 129 -9.66 19.83 8.04
N THR A 130 -10.19 18.82 8.73
CA THR A 130 -10.77 18.96 10.08
C THR A 130 -9.98 18.10 11.06
N VAL A 131 -9.56 18.68 12.18
CA VAL A 131 -8.96 17.95 13.31
C VAL A 131 -9.94 18.00 14.46
N GLY A 132 -10.51 16.83 14.81
CA GLY A 132 -11.56 16.75 15.84
C GLY A 132 -11.04 16.86 17.29
N ALA A 133 -9.72 16.76 17.48
CA ALA A 133 -9.04 16.85 18.76
C ALA A 133 -7.98 17.98 18.73
N ALA A 134 -7.08 17.99 19.71
CA ALA A 134 -6.00 18.97 19.74
C ALA A 134 -5.05 18.82 18.54
N LEU A 135 -4.69 19.94 17.92
CA LEU A 135 -3.61 20.04 16.96
C LEU A 135 -2.36 20.59 17.66
N THR A 136 -1.23 19.90 17.54
CA THR A 136 0.07 20.40 17.99
C THR A 136 0.95 20.66 16.78
N VAL A 137 1.53 21.86 16.70
CA VAL A 137 2.49 22.23 15.66
C VAL A 137 3.77 22.68 16.35
N THR A 138 4.86 21.92 16.16
CA THR A 138 6.17 22.23 16.76
C THR A 138 7.02 23.13 15.89
N GLY A 139 6.70 23.22 14.59
CA GLY A 139 7.33 24.13 13.63
C GLY A 139 6.52 25.40 13.39
N GLY A 140 6.92 26.18 12.38
CA GLY A 140 6.15 27.36 11.96
C GLY A 140 4.83 26.98 11.29
N ALA A 141 3.75 27.69 11.65
CA ALA A 141 2.48 27.62 10.95
C ALA A 141 2.25 28.94 10.18
N LYS A 142 1.81 28.83 8.91
CA LYS A 142 1.38 29.98 8.11
C LYS A 142 -0.10 29.85 7.78
N PHE A 143 -0.87 30.85 8.17
CA PHE A 143 -2.25 31.02 7.74
C PHE A 143 -2.29 32.12 6.70
N ALA A 144 -2.66 31.77 5.46
CA ALA A 144 -2.67 32.72 4.34
C ALA A 144 -3.92 33.61 4.30
N ALA A 145 -4.97 33.19 5.01
CA ALA A 145 -6.23 33.88 5.17
C ALA A 145 -6.53 34.03 6.67
N ASP A 146 -7.77 34.39 7.00
CA ASP A 146 -8.19 34.64 8.38
C ASP A 146 -8.04 33.41 9.27
N SER A 147 -7.61 33.64 10.51
CA SER A 147 -7.60 32.66 11.59
C SER A 147 -8.56 33.12 12.70
N ARG A 148 -9.44 32.23 13.17
CA ARG A 148 -10.39 32.53 14.26
C ARG A 148 -10.13 31.61 15.44
N PHE A 149 -10.05 32.20 16.64
CA PHE A 149 -9.99 31.49 17.91
C PHE A 149 -11.30 31.75 18.67
N GLU A 150 -12.07 30.69 18.92
CA GLU A 150 -13.37 30.79 19.63
C GLU A 150 -13.21 30.97 21.15
N LYS A 151 -11.99 30.75 21.64
CA LYS A 151 -11.59 30.81 23.05
C LYS A 151 -10.34 31.68 23.19
N ALA A 152 -9.71 31.66 24.35
CA ALA A 152 -8.48 32.41 24.59
C ALA A 152 -7.38 32.01 23.60
N LEU A 153 -6.64 33.01 23.14
CA LEU A 153 -5.37 32.85 22.44
C LEU A 153 -4.26 33.26 23.43
N GLU A 154 -3.30 32.37 23.63
CA GLU A 154 -2.09 32.64 24.41
C GLU A 154 -0.90 32.75 23.45
N ILE A 155 -0.02 33.72 23.71
CA ILE A 155 1.20 33.96 22.94
C ILE A 155 2.33 33.98 23.95
N GLY A 156 3.25 33.02 23.84
CA GLY A 156 4.32 32.84 24.83
C GLY A 156 5.44 33.87 24.75
N GLU A 157 5.67 34.43 23.56
CA GLU A 157 6.72 35.42 23.29
C GLU A 157 6.06 36.69 22.69
N ASP A 158 6.57 37.20 21.57
CA ASP A 158 6.10 38.43 20.96
C ASP A 158 4.87 38.24 20.04
N LEU A 159 3.92 39.16 20.14
CA LEU A 159 2.90 39.39 19.11
C LEU A 159 3.32 40.59 18.25
N ASN A 160 3.71 40.33 17.01
CA ASN A 160 3.94 41.39 16.01
C ASN A 160 2.71 41.53 15.11
N VAL A 161 2.16 42.74 15.01
CA VAL A 161 1.01 43.04 14.14
C VAL A 161 1.47 44.01 13.05
N GLY A 162 1.49 43.54 11.80
CA GLY A 162 1.97 44.35 10.66
C GLY A 162 1.05 45.53 10.28
N ALA A 163 -0.19 45.52 10.77
CA ALA A 163 -1.18 46.57 10.57
C ALA A 163 -1.78 47.00 11.93
N ALA A 164 -2.90 47.73 11.92
CA ALA A 164 -3.58 48.10 13.15
C ALA A 164 -4.19 46.87 13.85
N ALA A 165 -3.97 46.77 15.16
CA ALA A 165 -4.72 45.87 16.02
C ALA A 165 -5.96 46.61 16.58
N THR A 166 -7.14 45.99 16.46
CA THR A 166 -8.39 46.52 17.01
C THR A 166 -8.81 45.71 18.23
N ILE A 167 -9.03 46.37 19.36
CA ILE A 167 -9.50 45.76 20.59
C ILE A 167 -10.83 46.42 20.95
N THR A 168 -11.92 45.65 20.89
CA THR A 168 -13.26 46.12 21.26
C THR A 168 -13.57 45.94 22.74
N GLY A 169 -12.85 45.02 23.39
CA GLY A 169 -12.92 44.79 24.83
C GLY A 169 -11.90 45.61 25.62
N ILE A 170 -11.72 45.22 26.88
CA ILE A 170 -10.69 45.79 27.75
C ILE A 170 -9.32 45.27 27.31
N SER A 171 -8.35 46.17 27.25
CA SER A 171 -6.93 45.81 27.19
C SER A 171 -6.27 46.11 28.54
N THR A 172 -5.47 45.17 29.03
CA THR A 172 -4.71 45.32 30.27
C THR A 172 -3.25 45.06 29.95
N PHE A 173 -2.39 46.03 30.24
CA PHE A 173 -0.95 45.88 30.14
C PHE A 173 -0.38 45.81 31.55
N THR A 174 0.39 44.76 31.83
CA THR A 174 1.14 44.64 33.08
C THR A 174 2.62 44.82 32.77
N GLY A 175 3.34 45.55 33.64
CA GLY A 175 4.73 45.94 33.39
C GLY A 175 4.87 47.20 32.53
N ALA A 176 6.03 47.35 31.89
CA ALA A 176 6.35 48.54 31.11
C ALA A 176 5.62 48.52 29.76
N ALA A 177 4.73 49.47 29.54
CA ALA A 177 4.07 49.70 28.26
C ALA A 177 4.58 51.01 27.64
N LYS A 178 4.93 50.98 26.35
CA LYS A 178 5.31 52.17 25.58
C LYS A 178 4.26 52.42 24.51
N PHE A 179 3.65 53.59 24.60
CA PHE A 179 2.71 54.08 23.60
C PHE A 179 3.38 55.19 22.78
N ALA A 180 2.92 55.36 21.54
CA ALA A 180 3.45 56.41 20.68
C ALA A 180 2.99 57.79 21.19
N SER A 181 3.75 58.84 20.89
CA SER A 181 3.45 60.21 21.36
C SER A 181 2.11 60.75 20.83
N ASN A 182 1.57 60.14 19.78
CA ASN A 182 0.27 60.46 19.18
C ASN A 182 -0.86 59.52 19.65
N SER A 183 -0.62 58.65 20.63
CA SER A 183 -1.67 57.80 21.21
C SER A 183 -2.75 58.64 21.89
N ARG A 184 -4.00 58.26 21.68
CA ARG A 184 -5.20 58.87 22.29
C ARG A 184 -5.92 57.75 23.04
N PHE A 185 -6.10 57.93 24.34
CA PHE A 185 -6.80 57.00 25.22
C PHE A 185 -8.19 57.53 25.55
#